data_AF-A0A1Y3YCM3-F1
#
_entry.id   AF-A0A1Y3YCM3-F1
#
_cell.length_a   1.000
_cell.length_b   1.000
_cell.length_c   1.000
_cell.angle_alpha   90.00
_cell.angle_beta   90.00
_cell.angle_gamma   90.00
#
_symmetry.space_group_name_H-M   'P 1'
#
loop_
_entity.id
_entity.type
_entity.pdbx_description
1 polymer ?
#
loop_
_entity_poly.entity_id
_entity_poly.type
_entity_poly.pdbx_seq_one_letter_code
_entity_poly.pdbx_strand_id
1 'polypeptide(L)'
;MSEEKRKTEAAFLIDDKSFLHLQEIEEGYYFVFYDKASYEKQYDGDISREDLHCCPVKNPMAAARILAVEVAGFDGLRAERVSLRMLEPCVESGIRSRSLWEPETLPKRDIRFITPDYKEKFRIPDGGTIEVVYPDRAFTARCRFLDEYHLTVSGSVYHICEYAEKLKLSGGSCRPEAELDADKGCWKIGNDRYLAVQYCDDGWTYLLLNGQYCEMEKGKLEKPESSLFEAREEVLDSVGLVDKTRYRAVYDVILDRAAEIRERNSAGKRKSAVEKLNGMKRTGAEYHSSSIKRREESR
;
A
#
# COMPACT_ATOMS: atom_id res chain seq x y z
N MET A 1 -2.71 18.49 -30.55
CA MET A 1 -1.91 19.20 -29.54
C MET A 1 -1.50 18.15 -28.54
N SER A 2 -0.23 17.79 -28.54
CA SER A 2 0.33 16.81 -27.61
C SER A 2 0.13 17.30 -26.18
N GLU A 3 -0.53 16.52 -25.34
CA GLU A 3 -0.47 16.72 -23.89
C GLU A 3 1.01 16.65 -23.52
N GLU A 4 1.59 17.81 -23.19
CA GLU A 4 2.94 17.88 -22.66
C GLU A 4 2.90 17.09 -21.34
N LYS A 5 3.44 15.87 -21.38
CA LYS A 5 3.42 14.96 -20.23
C LYS A 5 4.08 15.71 -19.08
N ARG A 6 3.28 16.03 -18.05
CA ARG A 6 3.75 16.81 -16.91
C ARG A 6 4.87 16.01 -16.25
N LYS A 7 6.09 16.55 -16.28
CA LYS A 7 7.27 15.95 -15.66
C LYS A 7 6.94 15.62 -14.20
N THR A 8 7.28 14.42 -13.78
CA THR A 8 7.04 13.96 -12.41
C THR A 8 8.03 14.59 -11.45
N GLU A 9 7.55 14.94 -10.26
CA GLU A 9 8.33 15.62 -9.23
C GLU A 9 7.85 15.12 -7.86
N ALA A 10 8.78 14.80 -6.97
CA ALA A 10 8.46 14.29 -5.64
C ALA A 10 9.51 14.70 -4.60
N ALA A 11 9.08 14.72 -3.34
CA ALA A 11 9.95 14.88 -2.19
C ALA A 11 9.84 13.68 -1.27
N PHE A 12 10.97 13.29 -0.70
CA PHE A 12 11.07 12.22 0.28
C PHE A 12 11.84 12.69 1.50
N LEU A 13 11.50 12.18 2.67
CA LEU A 13 12.29 12.30 3.88
C LEU A 13 13.06 10.98 4.08
N ILE A 14 14.38 11.07 4.02
CA ILE A 14 15.30 9.92 4.11
C ILE A 14 15.85 9.86 5.54
N ASP A 15 15.61 8.72 6.20
CA ASP A 15 16.08 8.37 7.54
C ASP A 15 15.77 9.39 8.65
N ASP A 16 14.76 10.24 8.43
CA ASP A 16 14.42 11.39 9.28
C ASP A 16 15.53 12.46 9.38
N LYS A 17 16.52 12.42 8.46
CA LYS A 17 17.74 13.25 8.48
C LYS A 17 17.86 14.19 7.29
N SER A 18 17.46 13.75 6.11
CA SER A 18 17.66 14.52 4.87
C SER A 18 16.42 14.50 4.01
N PHE A 19 16.11 15.62 3.37
CA PHE A 19 15.11 15.66 2.31
C PHE A 19 15.75 15.33 0.97
N LEU A 20 15.11 14.46 0.21
CA LEU A 20 15.44 14.17 -1.18
C LEU A 20 14.38 14.81 -2.08
N HIS A 21 14.81 15.69 -2.97
CA HIS A 21 14.01 16.27 -4.04
C HIS A 21 14.35 15.57 -5.35
N LEU A 22 13.35 14.98 -6.01
CA LEU A 22 13.49 14.29 -7.29
C LEU A 22 12.66 15.01 -8.36
N GLN A 23 13.27 15.27 -9.50
CA GLN A 23 12.65 15.96 -10.63
C GLN A 23 12.96 15.20 -11.92
N GLU A 24 11.91 14.80 -12.64
CA GLU A 24 12.06 14.21 -13.96
C GLU A 24 12.59 15.25 -14.95
N ILE A 25 13.67 14.90 -15.63
CA ILE A 25 14.29 15.67 -16.70
C ILE A 25 14.24 14.87 -18.00
N GLU A 26 14.67 15.46 -19.11
CA GLU A 26 14.59 14.77 -20.41
C GLU A 26 15.39 13.46 -20.42
N GLU A 27 16.62 13.50 -19.88
CA GLU A 27 17.56 12.37 -19.86
C GLU A 27 17.46 11.48 -18.61
N GLY A 28 16.41 11.61 -17.79
CA GLY A 28 16.21 10.79 -16.59
C GLY A 28 15.69 11.60 -15.40
N TYR A 29 16.41 11.61 -14.27
CA TYR A 29 16.04 12.39 -13.09
C TYR A 29 17.20 13.24 -12.58
N TYR A 30 16.90 14.48 -12.21
CA TYR A 30 17.77 15.29 -11.35
C TYR A 30 17.36 15.10 -9.90
N PHE A 31 18.33 15.00 -9.01
CA PHE A 31 18.07 14.86 -7.58
C PHE A 31 18.94 15.79 -6.74
N VAL A 32 18.37 16.22 -5.61
CA VAL A 32 19.07 17.04 -4.62
C VAL A 32 18.73 16.54 -3.21
N PHE A 33 19.76 16.39 -2.38
CA PHE A 33 19.64 16.16 -0.95
C PHE A 33 19.85 17.45 -0.16
N TYR A 34 18.96 17.69 0.79
CA TYR A 34 19.03 18.79 1.75
C TYR A 34 19.06 18.24 3.18
N ASP A 35 19.87 18.85 4.04
CA ASP A 35 19.85 18.51 5.46
C ASP A 35 18.53 18.96 6.09
N LYS A 36 17.88 18.11 6.89
CA LYS A 36 16.59 18.45 7.51
C LYS A 36 16.72 19.54 8.60
N ALA A 37 17.86 19.62 9.28
CA ALA A 37 18.06 20.53 10.40
C ALA A 37 18.54 21.92 9.94
N SER A 38 19.48 21.99 8.99
CA SER A 38 20.00 23.26 8.46
C SER A 38 19.27 23.75 7.21
N TYR A 39 18.59 22.86 6.48
CA TYR A 39 17.98 23.12 5.17
C TYR A 39 19.00 23.47 4.06
N GLU A 40 20.28 23.21 4.30
CA GLU A 40 21.36 23.42 3.33
C GLU A 40 21.48 22.23 2.38
N LYS A 41 21.87 22.51 1.15
CA LYS A 41 22.15 21.48 0.15
C LYS A 41 23.36 20.64 0.59
N GLN A 42 23.20 19.32 0.58
CA GLN A 42 24.25 18.35 0.93
C GLN A 42 24.89 17.75 -0.32
N TYR A 43 24.07 17.36 -1.30
CA TYR A 43 24.51 16.67 -2.50
C TYR A 43 23.49 16.87 -3.62
N ASP A 44 23.93 16.90 -4.87
CA ASP A 44 23.05 16.84 -6.03
C ASP A 44 23.70 16.07 -7.18
N GLY A 45 22.87 15.58 -8.10
CA GLY A 45 23.33 14.84 -9.26
C GLY A 45 22.19 14.46 -10.20
N ASP A 46 22.56 13.81 -11.29
CA ASP A 46 21.65 13.25 -12.27
C ASP A 46 21.68 11.72 -12.27
N ILE A 47 20.57 11.13 -12.69
CA ILE A 47 20.39 9.71 -12.92
C ILE A 47 19.93 9.56 -14.36
N SER A 48 20.75 8.90 -15.18
CA SER A 48 20.46 8.69 -16.58
C SER A 48 19.33 7.67 -16.80
N ARG A 49 18.69 7.69 -17.97
CA ARG A 49 17.72 6.66 -18.36
C ARG A 49 18.35 5.28 -18.41
N GLU A 50 19.60 5.19 -18.86
CA GLU A 50 20.37 3.96 -18.89
C GLU A 50 20.50 3.34 -17.48
N ASP A 51 20.80 4.16 -16.47
CA ASP A 51 20.90 3.71 -15.08
C ASP A 51 19.55 3.25 -14.54
N LEU A 52 18.47 3.98 -14.85
CA LEU A 52 17.10 3.58 -14.47
C LEU A 52 16.73 2.21 -15.08
N HIS A 53 17.10 1.97 -16.34
CA HIS A 53 16.83 0.69 -17.01
C HIS A 53 17.63 -0.47 -16.41
N CYS A 54 18.80 -0.21 -15.84
CA CYS A 54 19.60 -1.20 -15.13
C CYS A 54 19.05 -1.52 -13.73
N CYS A 55 18.19 -0.66 -13.18
CA CYS A 55 17.57 -0.88 -11.89
C CYS A 55 16.57 -2.06 -11.93
N PRO A 56 16.61 -2.99 -10.95
CA PRO A 56 15.61 -4.05 -10.85
C PRO A 56 14.17 -3.53 -10.66
N VAL A 57 14.03 -2.36 -10.04
CA VAL A 57 12.73 -1.74 -9.75
C VAL A 57 12.17 -1.09 -11.01
N LYS A 58 10.95 -1.48 -11.40
CA LYS A 58 10.31 -1.03 -12.64
C LYS A 58 9.62 0.34 -12.54
N ASN A 59 9.24 0.76 -11.33
CA ASN A 59 8.69 2.08 -11.12
C ASN A 59 9.81 3.14 -11.26
N PRO A 60 9.74 4.08 -12.23
CA PRO A 60 10.84 5.01 -12.49
C PRO A 60 11.19 5.92 -11.31
N MET A 61 10.18 6.39 -10.57
CA MET A 61 10.38 7.24 -9.39
C MET A 61 11.05 6.48 -8.24
N ALA A 62 10.64 5.23 -8.02
CA ALA A 62 11.26 4.36 -7.02
C ALA A 62 12.69 3.99 -7.40
N ALA A 63 12.94 3.66 -8.68
CA ALA A 63 14.28 3.42 -9.19
C ALA A 63 15.18 4.65 -9.02
N ALA A 64 14.70 5.84 -9.41
CA ALA A 64 15.43 7.10 -9.24
C ALA A 64 15.74 7.38 -7.76
N ARG A 65 14.80 7.13 -6.85
CA ARG A 65 15.02 7.27 -5.40
C ARG A 65 16.10 6.33 -4.89
N ILE A 66 16.06 5.05 -5.26
CA ILE A 66 17.05 4.05 -4.82
C ILE A 66 18.44 4.44 -5.32
N LEU A 67 18.56 4.76 -6.61
CA LEU A 67 19.83 5.15 -7.22
C LEU A 67 20.36 6.47 -6.62
N ALA A 68 19.51 7.47 -6.38
CA ALA A 68 19.91 8.73 -5.74
C ALA A 68 20.52 8.49 -4.35
N VAL A 69 19.88 7.65 -3.55
CA VAL A 69 20.36 7.29 -2.20
C VAL A 69 21.69 6.55 -2.27
N GLU A 70 21.83 5.59 -3.18
CA GLU A 70 23.05 4.82 -3.37
C GLU A 70 24.22 5.70 -3.82
N VAL A 71 24.02 6.51 -4.87
CA VAL A 71 25.05 7.40 -5.44
C VAL A 71 25.52 8.43 -4.42
N ALA A 72 24.59 9.00 -3.64
CA ALA A 72 24.94 9.99 -2.63
C ALA A 72 25.47 9.38 -1.32
N GLY A 73 25.47 8.05 -1.18
CA GLY A 73 26.03 7.35 -0.02
C GLY A 73 25.22 7.47 1.26
N PHE A 74 23.89 7.64 1.16
CA PHE A 74 22.99 7.63 2.32
C PHE A 74 22.58 6.19 2.68
N ASP A 75 22.28 5.93 3.96
CA ASP A 75 21.85 4.59 4.41
C ASP A 75 20.54 4.14 3.75
N GLY A 76 19.58 5.07 3.60
CA GLY A 76 18.33 4.82 2.89
C GLY A 76 17.39 3.83 3.56
N LEU A 77 17.57 3.57 4.86
CA LEU A 77 16.81 2.54 5.59
C LEU A 77 15.32 2.86 5.62
N ARG A 78 14.97 4.14 5.58
CA ARG A 78 13.60 4.62 5.52
C ARG A 78 13.48 5.78 4.55
N ALA A 79 12.55 5.68 3.61
CA ALA A 79 12.20 6.77 2.72
C ALA A 79 10.70 7.05 2.81
N GLU A 80 10.34 8.23 3.28
CA GLU A 80 8.97 8.64 3.54
C GLU A 80 8.54 9.69 2.52
N ARG A 81 7.51 9.40 1.71
CA ARG A 81 7.02 10.39 0.73
C ARG A 81 6.36 11.56 1.46
N VAL A 82 6.83 12.77 1.17
CA VAL A 82 6.34 14.02 1.75
C VAL A 82 5.87 14.97 0.66
N SER A 83 5.12 16.02 1.03
CA SER A 83 4.77 17.09 0.11
C SER A 83 6.02 17.87 -0.29
N LEU A 84 6.05 18.37 -1.53
CA LEU A 84 7.07 19.31 -2.00
C LEU A 84 7.17 20.54 -1.10
N ARG A 85 6.09 20.94 -0.43
CA ARG A 85 6.08 22.08 0.50
C ARG A 85 7.02 21.91 1.69
N MET A 86 7.41 20.68 2.03
CA MET A 86 8.44 20.43 3.06
C MET A 86 9.80 21.02 2.69
N LEU A 87 10.04 21.29 1.40
CA LEU A 87 11.26 21.90 0.89
C LEU A 87 11.18 23.44 0.85
N GLU A 88 10.07 24.09 1.23
CA GLU A 88 9.98 25.56 1.28
C GLU A 88 11.12 26.23 2.08
N PRO A 89 11.61 25.67 3.20
CA PRO A 89 12.78 26.22 3.89
C PRO A 89 14.10 26.07 3.12
N CYS A 90 14.21 25.10 2.22
CA CYS A 90 15.41 24.82 1.42
C CYS A 90 15.48 25.82 0.26
N VAL A 91 16.28 26.88 0.41
CA VAL A 91 16.32 28.00 -0.54
C VAL A 91 16.63 27.55 -1.97
N GLU A 92 17.61 26.65 -2.14
CA GLU A 92 18.03 26.14 -3.45
C GLU A 92 16.99 25.23 -4.13
N SER A 93 15.97 24.74 -3.41
CA SER A 93 14.92 23.91 -4.01
C SER A 93 14.00 24.66 -4.97
N GLY A 94 14.00 26.00 -4.90
CA GLY A 94 13.08 26.84 -5.66
C GLY A 94 11.61 26.74 -5.24
N ILE A 95 11.25 25.85 -4.32
CA ILE A 95 9.85 25.62 -3.90
C ILE A 95 9.23 26.87 -3.28
N ARG A 96 9.99 27.61 -2.44
CA ARG A 96 9.51 28.88 -1.88
C ARG A 96 9.29 29.97 -2.93
N SER A 97 10.12 29.99 -3.97
CA SER A 97 9.92 30.93 -5.09
C SER A 97 8.64 30.57 -5.84
N ARG A 98 8.48 29.29 -6.20
CA ARG A 98 7.28 28.76 -6.85
C ARG A 98 6.02 28.99 -6.03
N SER A 99 6.07 28.87 -4.70
CA SER A 99 4.88 29.09 -3.86
C SER A 99 4.40 30.55 -3.87
N LEU A 100 5.28 31.51 -4.13
CA LEU A 100 4.96 32.92 -4.22
C LEU A 100 4.54 33.36 -5.62
N TRP A 101 5.21 32.84 -6.65
CA TRP A 101 5.11 33.36 -8.02
C TRP A 101 4.41 32.41 -9.01
N GLU A 102 4.47 31.09 -8.76
CA GLU A 102 3.96 30.03 -9.65
C GLU A 102 3.24 28.92 -8.86
N PRO A 103 2.28 29.26 -7.97
CA PRO A 103 1.72 28.31 -7.00
C PRO A 103 0.97 27.13 -7.63
N GLU A 104 0.53 27.25 -8.88
CA GLU A 104 -0.09 26.19 -9.69
C GLU A 104 0.86 25.05 -10.06
N THR A 105 2.18 25.29 -9.96
CA THR A 105 3.21 24.27 -10.14
C THR A 105 3.36 23.39 -8.90
N LEU A 106 2.85 23.82 -7.75
CA LEU A 106 2.93 23.07 -6.50
C LEU A 106 1.61 22.34 -6.19
N PRO A 107 1.67 21.28 -5.38
CA PRO A 107 0.49 20.65 -4.84
C PRO A 107 -0.40 21.67 -4.11
N LYS A 108 -1.68 21.72 -4.52
CA LYS A 108 -2.72 22.54 -3.88
C LYS A 108 -3.37 21.82 -2.70
N ARG A 109 -3.34 20.49 -2.71
CA ARG A 109 -3.98 19.63 -1.71
C ARG A 109 -2.90 18.79 -1.06
N ASP A 110 -2.37 19.29 0.05
CA ASP A 110 -1.56 18.46 0.93
C ASP A 110 -2.06 18.55 2.36
N ILE A 111 -1.80 17.49 3.09
CA ILE A 111 -2.33 17.26 4.41
C ILE A 111 -1.22 17.56 5.41
N ARG A 112 -1.44 18.58 6.23
CA ARG A 112 -0.51 19.01 7.27
C ARG A 112 -0.73 18.22 8.55
N PHE A 113 0.36 17.67 9.11
CA PHE A 113 0.38 17.06 10.43
C PHE A 113 1.17 17.94 11.38
N ILE A 114 0.55 18.27 12.52
CA ILE A 114 1.10 19.18 13.51
C ILE A 114 1.32 18.48 14.85
N THR A 115 2.14 19.11 15.67
CA THR A 115 2.21 18.89 17.12
C THR A 115 1.03 19.60 17.80
N PRO A 116 0.68 19.23 19.05
CA PRO A 116 -0.36 19.93 19.82
C PRO A 116 -0.07 21.41 20.10
N ASP A 117 1.20 21.82 20.08
CA ASP A 117 1.63 23.23 20.14
C ASP A 117 1.63 23.92 18.77
N TYR A 118 0.94 23.34 17.78
CA TYR A 118 0.72 23.89 16.44
C TYR A 118 1.98 23.99 15.55
N LYS A 119 3.09 23.37 15.95
CA LYS A 119 4.26 23.25 15.08
C LYS A 119 4.04 22.17 14.03
N GLU A 120 4.30 22.48 12.78
CA GLU A 120 4.26 21.49 11.69
C GLU A 120 5.33 20.41 11.90
N LYS A 121 4.91 19.14 11.82
CA LYS A 121 5.81 17.99 11.87
C LYS A 121 6.23 17.57 10.48
N PHE A 122 5.23 17.40 9.61
CA PHE A 122 5.39 17.01 8.22
C PHE A 122 4.10 17.29 7.44
N ARG A 123 4.20 17.25 6.12
CA ARG A 123 3.09 17.37 5.18
C ARG A 123 3.18 16.23 4.16
N ILE A 124 2.05 15.63 3.79
CA ILE A 124 1.96 14.58 2.76
C ILE A 124 1.01 15.00 1.64
N PRO A 125 1.23 14.57 0.38
CA PRO A 125 0.26 14.83 -0.70
C PRO A 125 -1.11 14.21 -0.39
N ASP A 126 -2.17 14.78 -0.96
CA ASP A 126 -3.52 14.22 -0.86
C ASP A 126 -3.56 12.75 -1.34
N GLY A 127 -4.30 11.92 -0.61
CA GLY A 127 -4.33 10.48 -0.82
C GLY A 127 -3.13 9.72 -0.25
N GLY A 128 -2.14 10.40 0.34
CA GLY A 128 -0.99 9.78 1.01
C GLY A 128 -1.39 8.92 2.22
N THR A 129 -0.48 8.05 2.66
CA THR A 129 -0.70 7.16 3.81
C THR A 129 0.27 7.52 4.93
N ILE A 130 -0.21 7.47 6.17
CA ILE A 130 0.62 7.59 7.36
C ILE A 130 0.75 6.25 8.07
N GLU A 131 1.87 6.03 8.74
CA GLU A 131 2.00 5.02 9.78
C GLU A 131 1.69 5.66 11.14
N VAL A 132 0.80 5.03 11.89
CA VAL A 132 0.39 5.43 13.23
C VAL A 132 0.86 4.36 14.21
N VAL A 133 1.62 4.77 15.22
CA VAL A 133 2.17 3.89 16.24
C VAL A 133 1.66 4.33 17.61
N TYR A 134 1.00 3.41 18.30
CA TYR A 134 0.61 3.50 19.72
C TYR A 134 1.42 2.46 20.52
N PRO A 135 1.43 2.53 21.87
CA PRO A 135 2.17 1.58 22.70
C PRO A 135 1.78 0.11 22.48
N ASP A 136 0.54 -0.16 22.08
CA ASP A 136 -0.04 -1.49 21.94
C ASP A 136 -0.23 -1.94 20.49
N ARG A 137 -0.13 -1.03 19.51
CA ARG A 137 -0.43 -1.32 18.10
C ARG A 137 0.24 -0.34 17.13
N ALA A 138 0.53 -0.82 15.93
CA ALA A 138 0.93 -0.01 14.80
C ALA A 138 0.07 -0.36 13.57
N PHE A 139 -0.34 0.65 12.81
CA PHE A 139 -1.11 0.48 11.58
C PHE A 139 -0.86 1.62 10.62
N THR A 140 -1.18 1.41 9.36
CA THR A 140 -1.14 2.44 8.32
C THR A 140 -2.56 2.88 7.97
N ALA A 141 -2.74 4.17 7.72
CA ALA A 141 -4.02 4.79 7.44
C ALA A 141 -3.91 5.75 6.26
N ARG A 142 -4.78 5.56 5.26
CA ARG A 142 -4.86 6.50 4.14
C ARG A 142 -5.49 7.80 4.60
N CYS A 143 -4.94 8.90 4.11
CA CYS A 143 -5.38 10.24 4.42
C CYS A 143 -5.93 10.94 3.19
N ARG A 144 -6.96 11.77 3.36
CA ARG A 144 -7.48 12.66 2.31
C ARG A 144 -7.62 14.07 2.82
N PHE A 145 -7.26 15.02 1.98
CA PHE A 145 -7.40 16.44 2.20
C PHE A 145 -8.87 16.84 2.08
N LEU A 146 -9.37 17.61 3.04
CA LEU A 146 -10.68 18.26 2.95
C LEU A 146 -10.50 19.77 2.82
N ASP A 147 -9.78 20.37 3.77
CA ASP A 147 -9.36 21.77 3.76
C ASP A 147 -8.07 21.94 4.59
N GLU A 148 -7.62 23.18 4.83
CA GLU A 148 -6.37 23.48 5.57
C GLU A 148 -6.35 23.01 7.03
N TYR A 149 -7.52 22.69 7.59
CA TYR A 149 -7.70 22.30 8.99
C TYR A 149 -8.34 20.93 9.16
N HIS A 150 -8.96 20.37 8.12
CA HIS A 150 -9.64 19.08 8.16
C HIS A 150 -9.05 18.06 7.19
N LEU A 151 -8.96 16.82 7.68
CA LEU A 151 -8.53 15.67 6.92
C LEU A 151 -9.38 14.45 7.25
N THR A 152 -9.42 13.48 6.35
CA THR A 152 -9.86 12.13 6.71
C THR A 152 -8.65 11.26 7.05
N VAL A 153 -8.73 10.46 8.11
CA VAL A 153 -7.77 9.39 8.42
C VAL A 153 -8.54 8.08 8.47
N SER A 154 -8.32 7.19 7.49
CA SER A 154 -9.07 5.94 7.32
C SER A 154 -10.60 6.16 7.40
N GLY A 155 -11.10 7.08 6.58
CA GLY A 155 -12.53 7.41 6.46
C GLY A 155 -13.12 8.25 7.60
N SER A 156 -12.41 8.47 8.70
CA SER A 156 -12.87 9.34 9.80
C SER A 156 -12.38 10.76 9.61
N VAL A 157 -13.27 11.75 9.69
CA VAL A 157 -12.93 13.17 9.62
C VAL A 157 -12.34 13.64 10.94
N TYR A 158 -11.28 14.44 10.89
CA TYR A 158 -10.68 15.09 12.05
C TYR A 158 -10.33 16.54 11.73
N HIS A 159 -10.32 17.38 12.77
CA HIS A 159 -9.53 18.61 12.74
C HIS A 159 -8.05 18.29 13.03
N ILE A 160 -7.09 18.98 12.41
CA ILE A 160 -5.65 18.69 12.59
C ILE A 160 -5.21 18.77 14.05
N CYS A 161 -5.74 19.74 14.82
CA CYS A 161 -5.46 19.85 16.27
C CYS A 161 -6.06 18.68 17.07
N GLU A 162 -7.30 18.30 16.75
CA GLU A 162 -7.98 17.19 17.42
C GLU A 162 -7.19 15.89 17.20
N TYR A 163 -6.73 15.65 15.97
CA TYR A 163 -5.93 14.47 15.66
C TYR A 163 -4.58 14.48 16.39
N ALA A 164 -3.89 15.62 16.42
CA ALA A 164 -2.63 15.78 17.16
C ALA A 164 -2.80 15.55 18.66
N GLU A 165 -3.86 16.10 19.26
CA GLU A 165 -4.18 15.92 20.67
C GLU A 165 -4.53 14.46 20.99
N LYS A 166 -5.37 13.83 20.14
CA LYS A 166 -5.74 12.41 20.27
C LYS A 166 -4.52 11.50 20.25
N LEU A 167 -3.56 11.75 19.34
CA LEU A 167 -2.29 11.01 19.31
C LEU A 167 -1.52 11.20 20.62
N LYS A 168 -1.31 12.45 21.07
CA LYS A 168 -0.57 12.74 22.31
C LYS A 168 -1.21 12.09 23.54
N LEU A 169 -2.52 12.24 23.72
CA LEU A 169 -3.24 11.68 24.87
C LEU A 169 -3.19 10.15 24.93
N SER A 170 -3.15 9.51 23.76
CA SER A 170 -3.08 8.05 23.66
C SER A 170 -1.64 7.51 23.65
N GLY A 171 -0.63 8.37 23.89
CA GLY A 171 0.79 8.00 23.81
C GLY A 171 1.24 7.59 22.40
N GLY A 172 0.50 8.01 21.38
CA GLY A 172 0.74 7.66 19.98
C GLY A 172 1.54 8.69 19.22
N SER A 173 2.02 8.28 18.05
CA SER A 173 2.72 9.13 17.09
C SER A 173 2.33 8.73 15.66
N CYS A 174 2.56 9.63 14.72
CA CYS A 174 2.45 9.34 13.30
C CYS A 174 3.63 9.93 12.52
N ARG A 175 3.87 9.30 11.37
CA ARG A 175 4.83 9.66 10.32
C ARG A 175 4.26 9.25 8.95
N PRO A 176 4.73 9.78 7.82
CA PRO A 176 4.35 9.23 6.52
C PRO A 176 4.71 7.73 6.45
N GLU A 177 3.94 6.93 5.70
CA GLU A 177 4.30 5.53 5.48
C GLU A 177 5.60 5.46 4.68
N ALA A 178 6.57 4.68 5.18
CA ALA A 178 7.82 4.44 4.48
C ALA A 178 7.59 3.61 3.22
N GLU A 179 8.11 4.08 2.08
CA GLU A 179 8.08 3.37 0.81
C GLU A 179 8.73 1.99 0.94
N LEU A 180 8.14 1.00 0.27
CA LEU A 180 8.63 -0.37 0.28
C LEU A 180 8.92 -0.84 -1.15
N ASP A 181 10.21 -1.01 -1.42
CA ASP A 181 10.73 -1.50 -2.70
C ASP A 181 10.76 -3.04 -2.72
N ALA A 182 9.59 -3.65 -2.55
CA ALA A 182 9.44 -5.10 -2.57
C ALA A 182 8.53 -5.56 -3.70
N ASP A 183 8.79 -6.78 -4.18
CA ASP A 183 7.98 -7.48 -5.17
C ASP A 183 6.69 -8.08 -4.58
N LYS A 184 6.54 -8.13 -3.25
CA LYS A 184 5.33 -8.63 -2.60
C LYS A 184 5.03 -7.92 -1.29
N GLY A 185 3.75 -7.91 -0.92
CA GLY A 185 3.26 -7.32 0.32
C GLY A 185 1.96 -7.93 0.78
N CYS A 186 1.76 -7.98 2.10
CA CYS A 186 0.51 -8.43 2.68
C CYS A 186 0.09 -7.53 3.84
N TRP A 187 -1.21 -7.29 3.93
CA TRP A 187 -1.81 -6.47 4.98
C TRP A 187 -3.11 -7.09 5.45
N LYS A 188 -3.32 -7.07 6.76
CA LYS A 188 -4.66 -7.21 7.32
C LYS A 188 -5.40 -5.89 7.11
N ILE A 189 -6.56 -5.94 6.48
CA ILE A 189 -7.39 -4.78 6.13
C ILE A 189 -8.59 -4.73 7.08
N GLY A 190 -8.72 -3.64 7.83
CA GLY A 190 -9.69 -3.52 8.90
C GLY A 190 -9.54 -4.66 9.93
N ASN A 191 -10.66 -5.27 10.28
CA ASN A 191 -10.69 -6.28 11.35
C ASN A 191 -10.76 -7.72 10.84
N ASP A 192 -11.16 -7.94 9.58
CA ASP A 192 -11.69 -9.22 9.10
C ASP A 192 -11.30 -9.54 7.65
N ARG A 193 -10.29 -8.88 7.07
CA ARG A 193 -9.82 -9.17 5.71
C ARG A 193 -8.31 -9.15 5.63
N TYR A 194 -7.76 -9.85 4.64
CA TYR A 194 -6.35 -9.82 4.30
C TYR A 194 -6.19 -9.57 2.80
N LEU A 195 -5.29 -8.68 2.43
CA LEU A 195 -4.89 -8.42 1.06
C LEU A 195 -3.44 -8.85 0.89
N ALA A 196 -3.20 -9.78 -0.02
CA ALA A 196 -1.87 -10.14 -0.50
C ALA A 196 -1.70 -9.61 -1.93
N VAL A 197 -0.57 -8.97 -2.21
CA VAL A 197 -0.21 -8.39 -3.52
C VAL A 197 1.18 -8.88 -3.87
N GLN A 198 1.39 -9.29 -5.12
CA GLN A 198 2.67 -9.78 -5.62
C GLN A 198 2.90 -9.32 -7.07
N TYR A 199 4.12 -8.91 -7.36
CA TYR A 199 4.57 -8.53 -8.67
C TYR A 199 4.70 -9.75 -9.59
N CYS A 200 4.34 -9.57 -10.85
CA CYS A 200 4.43 -10.53 -11.93
C CYS A 200 4.89 -9.79 -13.19
N ASP A 201 5.28 -10.53 -14.25
CA ASP A 201 5.95 -9.93 -15.41
C ASP A 201 5.18 -8.77 -16.08
N ASP A 202 3.84 -8.81 -16.10
CA ASP A 202 3.01 -7.74 -16.69
C ASP A 202 2.31 -6.83 -15.65
N GLY A 203 2.76 -6.81 -14.38
CA GLY A 203 2.15 -5.98 -13.34
C GLY A 203 1.99 -6.68 -12.01
N TRP A 204 0.80 -6.61 -11.42
CA TRP A 204 0.55 -7.10 -10.06
C TRP A 204 -0.58 -8.11 -10.04
N THR A 205 -0.44 -9.17 -9.26
CA THR A 205 -1.55 -10.05 -8.88
C THR A 205 -1.93 -9.80 -7.44
N TYR A 206 -3.20 -10.02 -7.12
CA TYR A 206 -3.68 -9.88 -5.75
C TYR A 206 -4.64 -11.00 -5.36
N LEU A 207 -4.69 -11.25 -4.06
CA LEU A 207 -5.58 -12.19 -3.41
C LEU A 207 -6.20 -11.51 -2.18
N LEU A 208 -7.52 -11.36 -2.19
CA LEU A 208 -8.31 -10.87 -1.07
C LEU A 208 -8.92 -12.06 -0.33
N LEU A 209 -8.65 -12.14 0.97
CA LEU A 209 -9.15 -13.17 1.87
C LEU A 209 -10.05 -12.56 2.95
N ASN A 210 -10.99 -13.35 3.45
CA ASN A 210 -11.74 -13.01 4.65
C ASN A 210 -10.95 -13.36 5.94
N GLY A 211 -11.54 -13.08 7.10
CA GLY A 211 -10.93 -13.30 8.42
C GLY A 211 -10.70 -14.78 8.76
N GLN A 212 -11.28 -15.69 7.98
CA GLN A 212 -11.08 -17.15 8.08
C GLN A 212 -10.09 -17.66 7.04
N TYR A 213 -9.37 -16.77 6.34
CA TYR A 213 -8.40 -17.09 5.28
C TYR A 213 -9.02 -17.76 4.04
N CYS A 214 -10.33 -17.63 3.84
CA CYS A 214 -10.99 -18.08 2.63
C CYS A 214 -10.87 -17.01 1.54
N GLU A 215 -10.55 -17.44 0.31
CA GLU A 215 -10.53 -16.60 -0.90
C GLU A 215 -11.90 -15.94 -1.11
N MET A 216 -11.90 -14.61 -1.11
CA MET A 216 -13.05 -13.79 -1.49
C MET A 216 -12.95 -13.41 -2.96
N GLU A 217 -11.77 -12.94 -3.36
CA GLU A 217 -11.51 -12.40 -4.69
C GLU A 217 -10.03 -12.55 -5.01
N LYS A 218 -9.73 -12.66 -6.31
CA LYS A 218 -8.36 -12.61 -6.85
C LYS A 218 -8.40 -11.91 -8.20
N GLY A 219 -7.31 -11.24 -8.54
CA GLY A 219 -7.22 -10.53 -9.82
C GLY A 219 -5.80 -10.15 -10.21
N LYS A 220 -5.71 -9.42 -11.33
CA LYS A 220 -4.46 -8.87 -11.89
C LYS A 220 -4.66 -7.38 -12.18
N LEU A 221 -3.61 -6.59 -11.96
CA LEU A 221 -3.47 -5.21 -12.38
C LEU A 221 -2.35 -5.15 -13.42
N GLU A 222 -2.67 -4.74 -14.65
CA GLU A 222 -1.71 -4.63 -15.76
C GLU A 222 -0.97 -3.29 -15.71
N LYS A 223 -0.21 -3.09 -14.62
CA LYS A 223 0.55 -1.85 -14.34
C LYS A 223 1.96 -2.18 -13.87
N PRO A 224 2.86 -2.60 -14.77
CA PRO A 224 4.22 -3.03 -14.42
C PRO A 224 5.09 -1.90 -13.85
N GLU A 225 4.78 -0.65 -14.16
CA GLU A 225 5.50 0.53 -13.68
C GLU A 225 4.96 1.06 -12.34
N SER A 226 3.87 0.51 -11.79
CA SER A 226 3.35 1.00 -10.50
C SER A 226 4.13 0.42 -9.33
N SER A 227 4.27 1.17 -8.25
CA SER A 227 4.86 0.66 -7.01
C SER A 227 3.94 -0.34 -6.31
N LEU A 228 4.48 -1.09 -5.35
CA LEU A 228 3.68 -1.99 -4.51
C LEU A 228 2.53 -1.25 -3.80
N PHE A 229 2.77 -0.02 -3.35
CA PHE A 229 1.77 0.78 -2.67
C PHE A 229 0.72 1.33 -3.64
N GLU A 230 1.11 1.79 -4.83
CA GLU A 230 0.16 2.19 -5.87
C GLU A 230 -0.75 1.01 -6.25
N ALA A 231 -0.19 -0.19 -6.44
CA ALA A 231 -0.96 -1.39 -6.70
C ALA A 231 -1.90 -1.73 -5.54
N ARG A 232 -1.41 -1.69 -4.29
CA ARG A 232 -2.25 -1.88 -3.08
C ARG A 232 -3.40 -0.89 -3.04
N GLU A 233 -3.13 0.39 -3.28
CA GLU A 233 -4.13 1.45 -3.25
C GLU A 233 -5.22 1.23 -4.29
N GLU A 234 -4.83 0.83 -5.50
CA GLU A 234 -5.77 0.57 -6.59
C GLU A 234 -6.66 -0.65 -6.32
N VAL A 235 -6.08 -1.75 -5.82
CA VAL A 235 -6.89 -2.92 -5.41
C VAL A 235 -7.84 -2.54 -4.29
N LEU A 236 -7.38 -1.81 -3.27
CA LEU A 236 -8.24 -1.42 -2.15
C LEU A 236 -9.37 -0.49 -2.58
N ASP A 237 -9.13 0.39 -3.55
CA ASP A 237 -10.16 1.26 -4.13
C ASP A 237 -11.19 0.44 -4.90
N SER A 238 -10.75 -0.49 -5.76
CA SER A 238 -11.65 -1.32 -6.58
C SER A 238 -12.60 -2.20 -5.76
N VAL A 239 -12.18 -2.62 -4.56
CA VAL A 239 -13.00 -3.44 -3.65
C VAL A 239 -13.68 -2.63 -2.53
N GLY A 240 -13.58 -1.29 -2.55
CA GLY A 240 -14.24 -0.40 -1.57
C GLY A 240 -13.67 -0.48 -0.15
N LEU A 241 -12.38 -0.80 -0.01
CA LEU A 241 -11.67 -0.91 1.26
C LEU A 241 -10.56 0.13 1.46
N VAL A 242 -10.43 1.10 0.55
CA VAL A 242 -9.39 2.15 0.58
C VAL A 242 -9.31 2.88 1.92
N ASP A 243 -10.46 3.16 2.54
CA ASP A 243 -10.59 3.88 3.80
C ASP A 243 -10.39 3.01 5.05
N LYS A 244 -10.11 1.71 4.91
CA LYS A 244 -9.85 0.84 6.07
C LYS A 244 -8.41 1.00 6.57
N THR A 245 -8.23 0.87 7.88
CA THR A 245 -6.90 0.75 8.50
C THR A 245 -6.23 -0.53 8.05
N ARG A 246 -4.89 -0.55 8.05
CA ARG A 246 -4.12 -1.67 7.51
C ARG A 246 -3.00 -2.01 8.47
N TYR A 247 -2.80 -3.29 8.71
CA TYR A 247 -1.74 -3.81 9.57
C TYR A 247 -0.83 -4.67 8.72
N ARG A 248 0.48 -4.45 8.80
CA ARG A 248 1.44 -5.27 8.04
C ARG A 248 1.30 -6.73 8.47
N ALA A 249 1.23 -7.62 7.49
CA ALA A 249 1.22 -9.06 7.70
C ALA A 249 2.37 -9.71 6.94
N VAL A 250 2.80 -10.89 7.38
CA VAL A 250 3.84 -11.66 6.70
C VAL A 250 3.18 -12.42 5.56
N TYR A 251 3.55 -12.07 4.32
CA TYR A 251 2.92 -12.60 3.10
C TYR A 251 2.86 -14.13 3.10
N ASP A 252 4.00 -14.79 3.32
CA ASP A 252 4.10 -16.25 3.24
C ASP A 252 3.23 -16.94 4.31
N VAL A 253 3.21 -16.42 5.54
CA VAL A 253 2.38 -16.94 6.64
C VAL A 253 0.88 -16.88 6.30
N ILE A 254 0.42 -15.79 5.68
CA ILE A 254 -0.99 -15.63 5.33
C ILE A 254 -1.38 -16.57 4.18
N LEU A 255 -0.50 -16.74 3.19
CA LEU A 255 -0.77 -17.66 2.07
C LEU A 255 -0.72 -19.13 2.48
N ASP A 256 0.25 -19.53 3.31
CA ASP A 256 0.31 -20.88 3.85
C ASP A 256 -0.98 -21.20 4.60
N ARG A 257 -1.46 -20.25 5.43
CA ARG A 257 -2.71 -20.41 6.15
C ARG A 257 -3.93 -20.51 5.22
N ALA A 258 -3.97 -19.72 4.16
CA ALA A 258 -5.03 -19.81 3.15
C ALA A 258 -5.02 -21.16 2.43
N ALA A 259 -3.84 -21.68 2.09
CA ALA A 259 -3.68 -22.99 1.47
C ALA A 259 -4.18 -24.11 2.39
N GLU A 260 -3.79 -24.11 3.67
CA GLU A 260 -4.27 -25.08 4.67
C GLU A 260 -5.81 -25.10 4.77
N ILE A 261 -6.44 -23.92 4.83
CA ILE A 261 -7.90 -23.80 4.91
C ILE A 261 -8.57 -24.31 3.64
N ARG A 262 -8.00 -23.99 2.46
CA ARG A 262 -8.50 -24.50 1.18
C ARG A 262 -8.45 -26.02 1.13
N GLU A 263 -7.34 -26.63 1.51
CA GLU A 263 -7.19 -28.10 1.54
C GLU A 263 -8.16 -28.77 2.51
N ARG A 264 -8.29 -28.21 3.73
CA ARG A 264 -9.24 -28.71 4.73
C ARG A 264 -10.68 -28.67 4.21
N ASN A 265 -11.07 -27.57 3.58
CA ASN A 265 -12.40 -27.41 2.99
C ASN A 265 -12.63 -28.39 1.83
N SER A 266 -11.61 -28.62 0.99
CA SER A 266 -11.66 -29.63 -0.07
C SER A 266 -11.77 -31.06 0.50
N ALA A 267 -11.02 -31.40 1.54
CA ALA A 267 -11.07 -32.71 2.19
C ALA A 267 -12.43 -32.96 2.88
N GLY A 268 -12.99 -31.95 3.56
CA GLY A 268 -14.33 -32.00 4.16
C GLY A 268 -15.43 -32.23 3.11
N LYS A 269 -15.36 -31.52 1.97
CA LYS A 269 -16.28 -31.74 0.84
C LYS A 269 -16.18 -33.17 0.29
N ARG A 270 -14.97 -33.72 0.13
CA ARG A 270 -14.78 -35.12 -0.33
C ARG A 270 -15.42 -36.12 0.65
N LYS A 271 -15.18 -35.98 1.97
CA LYS A 271 -15.77 -36.86 2.98
C LYS A 271 -17.31 -36.82 2.95
N SER A 272 -17.90 -35.62 2.91
CA SER A 272 -19.36 -35.46 2.83
C SER A 272 -19.97 -36.05 1.55
N ALA A 273 -19.30 -35.90 0.41
CA ALA A 273 -19.75 -36.49 -0.86
C ALA A 273 -19.72 -38.02 -0.82
N VAL A 274 -18.68 -38.62 -0.24
CA VAL A 274 -18.56 -40.08 -0.06
C VAL A 274 -19.64 -40.61 0.89
N GLU A 275 -19.93 -39.91 1.98
CA GLU A 275 -21.00 -40.28 2.92
C GLU A 275 -22.38 -40.25 2.26
N LYS A 276 -22.68 -39.21 1.46
CA LYS A 276 -23.93 -39.14 0.67
C LYS A 276 -24.05 -40.29 -0.33
N LEU A 277 -22.96 -40.61 -1.06
CA LEU A 277 -22.92 -41.74 -2.00
C LEU A 277 -23.13 -43.09 -1.29
N ASN A 278 -22.51 -43.29 -0.13
CA ASN A 278 -22.68 -44.51 0.65
C ASN A 278 -24.09 -44.63 1.26
N GLY A 279 -24.70 -43.50 1.66
CA GLY A 279 -26.10 -43.45 2.07
C GLY A 279 -27.06 -43.87 0.95
N MET A 280 -26.86 -43.36 -0.27
CA MET A 280 -27.67 -43.72 -1.44
C MET A 280 -27.50 -45.19 -1.85
N LYS A 281 -26.30 -45.76 -1.71
CA LYS A 281 -26.06 -47.19 -1.94
C LYS A 281 -26.78 -48.09 -0.92
N ARG A 282 -26.86 -47.66 0.35
CA ARG A 282 -27.61 -48.38 1.39
C ARG A 282 -29.11 -48.38 1.13
N THR A 283 -29.68 -47.25 0.69
CA THR A 283 -31.10 -47.17 0.31
C THR A 283 -31.42 -47.93 -0.98
N GLY A 284 -30.48 -48.04 -1.92
CA GLY A 284 -30.64 -48.83 -3.15
C GLY A 284 -30.60 -50.35 -2.92
N ALA A 285 -29.87 -50.82 -1.91
CA ALA A 285 -29.79 -52.24 -1.55
C ALA A 285 -31.08 -52.75 -0.85
N GLU A 286 -31.81 -51.88 -0.15
CA GLU A 286 -33.09 -52.24 0.48
C GLU A 286 -34.22 -52.45 -0.56
N TYR A 287 -34.20 -51.69 -1.67
CA TYR A 287 -35.20 -51.82 -2.74
C TYR A 287 -35.04 -53.05 -3.65
N HIS A 288 -33.90 -53.75 -3.62
CA HIS A 288 -33.68 -54.96 -4.42
C HIS A 288 -33.91 -56.27 -3.67
N SER A 289 -34.17 -56.24 -2.35
CA SER A 289 -34.44 -57.44 -1.56
C SER A 289 -35.94 -57.82 -1.48
N SER A 290 -36.86 -56.95 -1.91
CA SER A 290 -38.30 -57.14 -1.72
C SER A 290 -39.07 -57.73 -2.91
N SER A 291 -38.43 -58.00 -4.06
CA SER A 291 -39.16 -58.31 -5.32
C SER A 291 -38.99 -59.73 -5.88
N ILE A 292 -38.36 -60.67 -5.18
CA ILE A 292 -38.26 -62.06 -5.66
C ILE A 292 -38.99 -63.02 -4.71
N LYS A 293 -40.33 -63.04 -4.77
CA LYS A 293 -41.10 -64.24 -4.42
C LYS A 293 -41.69 -64.83 -5.69
N ARG A 294 -41.02 -65.89 -6.16
CA ARG A 294 -41.48 -66.83 -7.18
C ARG A 294 -42.92 -67.25 -6.91
N ARG A 295 -43.76 -67.20 -7.94
CA ARG A 295 -45.05 -67.89 -7.98
C ARG A 295 -44.85 -69.13 -8.84
N GLU A 296 -44.45 -70.23 -8.20
CA GLU A 296 -44.54 -71.58 -8.76
C GLU A 296 -45.97 -72.10 -8.58
N GLU A 297 -46.49 -72.68 -9.67
CA GLU A 297 -47.49 -73.76 -9.85
C GLU A 297 -48.71 -73.82 -8.89
N SER A 298 -49.94 -74.03 -9.35
CA SER A 298 -50.38 -75.29 -9.99
C SER A 298 -51.83 -75.20 -10.47
N ARG A 299 -52.08 -75.90 -11.59
CA ARG A 299 -53.26 -76.71 -12.00
C ARG A 299 -54.67 -76.22 -11.71
#